data_AF-A0A2D9QZW7-F1
#
_entry.id   AF-A0A2D9QZW7-F1
#
_cell.length_a   1.000
_cell.length_b   1.000
_cell.length_c   1.000
_cell.angle_alpha   90.00
_cell.angle_beta   90.00
_cell.angle_gamma   90.00
#
_symmetry.space_group_name_H-M   'P 1'
#
loop_
_entity.id
_entity.type
_entity.pdbx_description
1 polymer ?
#
loop_
_entity_poly.entity_id
_entity_poly.type
_entity_poly.pdbx_seq_one_letter_code
_entity_poly.pdbx_strand_id
1 'polypeptide(L)'
;MAKLNKETSHEMGLHEEQLKGRTQQRFFSVDETENLTYFHSFDVDTSKSASIDALEKTPREINREIRELMEKGIGDITVDNPMSRHGVGVGILNRLNLTFSDSLGYFGCGLIDGPNVHIKGRVGWSCAE
;
A
#
# COMPACT_ATOMS: atom_id res chain seq x y z
N MET A 1 24.89 -14.23 -27.30
CA MET A 1 23.74 -13.29 -27.41
C MET A 1 22.83 -13.55 -26.22
N ALA A 2 22.77 -12.63 -25.26
CA ALA A 2 21.81 -12.72 -24.17
C ALA A 2 20.41 -12.40 -24.73
N LYS A 3 19.44 -13.29 -24.53
CA LYS A 3 18.03 -12.98 -24.80
C LYS A 3 17.62 -11.86 -23.83
N LEU A 4 17.28 -10.69 -24.35
CA LEU A 4 16.54 -9.70 -23.55
C LEU A 4 15.20 -10.35 -23.20
N ASN A 5 14.96 -10.59 -21.91
CA ASN A 5 13.60 -10.83 -21.44
C ASN A 5 12.80 -9.56 -21.74
N LYS A 6 11.63 -9.68 -22.36
CA LYS A 6 10.70 -8.56 -22.49
C LYS A 6 10.40 -8.06 -21.07
N GLU A 7 10.69 -6.79 -20.81
CA GLU A 7 10.37 -6.19 -19.53
C GLU A 7 8.85 -6.04 -19.40
N THR A 8 8.31 -6.33 -18.21
CA THR A 8 6.86 -6.28 -17.90
C THR A 8 6.22 -4.95 -18.31
N SER A 9 6.98 -3.85 -18.27
CA SER A 9 6.53 -2.53 -18.69
C SER A 9 6.16 -2.45 -20.18
N HIS A 10 6.80 -3.22 -21.05
CA HIS A 10 6.46 -3.32 -22.47
C HIS A 10 5.22 -4.19 -22.72
N GLU A 11 5.03 -5.25 -21.92
CA GLU A 11 3.82 -6.10 -22.03
C GLU A 11 2.56 -5.38 -21.57
N MET A 12 2.71 -4.42 -20.64
CA MET A 12 1.63 -3.57 -20.15
C MET A 12 1.28 -2.38 -21.07
N GLY A 13 1.95 -2.23 -22.22
CA GLY A 13 1.66 -1.15 -23.18
C GLY A 13 2.08 0.26 -22.72
N LEU A 14 2.83 0.41 -21.62
CA LEU A 14 3.26 1.71 -21.05
C LEU A 14 4.17 2.52 -21.98
N HIS A 15 4.69 1.91 -23.04
CA HIS A 15 5.59 2.54 -24.03
C HIS A 15 4.91 2.79 -25.39
N GLU A 16 3.65 2.37 -25.56
CA GLU A 16 2.93 2.50 -26.83
C GLU A 16 2.10 3.79 -26.91
N GLU A 17 1.88 4.48 -25.78
CA GLU A 17 0.98 5.63 -25.73
C GLU A 17 1.68 6.96 -26.10
N GLN A 18 1.33 7.53 -27.25
CA GLN A 18 1.85 8.82 -27.72
C GLN A 18 0.97 9.99 -27.26
N LEU A 19 1.50 10.88 -26.41
CA LEU A 19 0.77 12.00 -25.79
C LEU A 19 0.47 13.21 -26.72
N LYS A 20 0.81 13.15 -28.02
CA LYS A 20 0.64 14.29 -28.93
C LYS A 20 -0.77 14.35 -29.51
N GLY A 21 -1.41 15.53 -29.44
CA GLY A 21 -2.67 15.81 -30.16
C GLY A 21 -3.96 15.42 -29.43
N ARG A 22 -3.90 15.01 -28.15
CA ARG A 22 -5.09 14.74 -27.33
C ARG A 22 -5.52 15.96 -26.54
N THR A 23 -6.82 16.26 -26.54
CA THR A 23 -7.44 17.13 -25.53
C THR A 23 -7.38 16.39 -24.19
N GLN A 24 -6.91 17.03 -23.12
CA GLN A 24 -6.79 16.43 -21.79
C GLN A 24 -8.17 16.29 -21.12
N GLN A 25 -9.09 15.58 -21.76
CA GLN A 25 -10.41 15.25 -21.21
C GLN A 25 -10.34 13.79 -20.74
N ARG A 26 -10.26 13.61 -19.42
CA ARG A 26 -10.38 12.30 -18.78
C ARG A 26 -11.85 12.13 -18.40
N PHE A 27 -12.51 11.14 -18.98
CA PHE A 27 -13.85 10.73 -18.58
C PHE A 27 -13.71 9.60 -17.57
N PHE A 28 -14.39 9.70 -16.43
CA PHE A 28 -14.42 8.63 -15.45
C PHE A 28 -15.56 7.68 -15.83
N SER A 29 -15.25 6.40 -16.04
CA SER A 29 -16.27 5.36 -16.07
C SER A 29 -16.22 4.55 -14.79
N VAL A 30 -17.38 4.25 -14.21
CA VAL A 30 -17.49 3.38 -13.03
C VAL A 30 -17.08 1.93 -13.38
N ASP A 31 -17.20 1.56 -14.64
CA ASP A 31 -16.86 0.21 -15.12
C ASP A 31 -15.33 -0.03 -15.16
N GLU A 32 -14.51 1.01 -15.08
CA GLU A 32 -13.04 0.92 -15.07
C GLU A 32 -12.47 0.54 -13.69
N THR A 33 -13.02 -0.51 -13.09
CA THR A 33 -12.62 -0.99 -11.76
C THR A 33 -11.15 -1.41 -11.68
N GLU A 34 -10.54 -1.82 -12.80
CA GLU A 34 -9.11 -2.14 -12.90
C GLU A 34 -8.21 -0.93 -12.60
N ASN A 35 -8.70 0.30 -12.85
CA ASN A 35 -7.96 1.54 -12.56
C ASN A 35 -7.95 1.91 -11.06
N LEU A 36 -8.63 1.14 -10.21
CA LEU A 36 -8.68 1.38 -8.75
C LEU A 36 -7.49 0.76 -7.99
N THR A 37 -6.63 0.04 -8.70
CA THR A 37 -5.52 -0.73 -8.13
C THR A 37 -4.24 -0.53 -8.93
N TYR A 38 -3.10 -0.81 -8.30
CA TYR A 38 -1.81 -0.81 -8.98
C TYR A 38 -1.54 -2.17 -9.61
N PHE A 39 -0.84 -2.21 -10.73
CA PHE A 39 -0.52 -3.46 -11.44
C PHE A 39 0.24 -4.52 -10.64
N HIS A 40 0.93 -4.12 -9.56
CA HIS A 40 1.65 -5.00 -8.64
C HIS A 40 0.97 -5.14 -7.28
N SER A 41 -0.29 -4.69 -7.14
CA SER A 41 -1.02 -4.87 -5.90
C SER A 41 -1.39 -6.33 -5.70
N PHE A 42 -1.17 -6.84 -4.50
CA PHE A 42 -1.69 -8.15 -4.09
C PHE A 42 -3.22 -8.20 -4.12
N ASP A 43 -3.76 -9.37 -4.50
CA ASP A 43 -5.17 -9.67 -4.34
C ASP A 43 -5.43 -10.07 -2.88
N VAL A 44 -6.20 -9.26 -2.17
CA VAL A 44 -6.44 -9.41 -0.73
C VAL A 44 -7.92 -9.45 -0.41
N ASP A 45 -8.28 -10.27 0.58
CA ASP A 45 -9.64 -10.41 1.07
C ASP A 45 -9.80 -9.67 2.40
N THR A 46 -10.58 -8.59 2.41
CA THR A 46 -10.83 -7.76 3.60
C THR A 46 -11.69 -8.46 4.66
N SER A 47 -12.23 -9.64 4.37
CA SER A 47 -12.89 -10.50 5.38
C SER A 47 -11.90 -11.37 6.15
N LYS A 48 -10.69 -11.58 5.62
CA LYS A 48 -9.62 -12.32 6.28
C LYS A 48 -8.77 -11.37 7.11
N SER A 49 -8.67 -11.67 8.40
CA SER A 49 -7.93 -10.85 9.35
C SER A 49 -6.70 -11.54 9.94
N ALA A 50 -5.69 -10.75 10.27
CA ALA A 50 -4.54 -11.17 11.06
C ALA A 50 -4.03 -10.03 11.94
N SER A 51 -3.30 -10.39 13.01
CA SER A 51 -2.64 -9.43 13.88
C SER A 51 -1.13 -9.62 13.89
N ILE A 52 -0.42 -8.52 14.11
CA ILE A 52 1.04 -8.45 14.28
C ILE A 52 1.30 -7.89 15.66
N ASP A 53 1.96 -8.65 16.54
CA ASP A 53 2.50 -8.10 17.79
C ASP A 53 3.85 -7.42 17.52
N ALA A 54 3.85 -6.09 17.60
CA ALA A 54 5.02 -5.26 17.31
C ALA A 54 5.89 -4.97 18.53
N LEU A 55 5.62 -5.54 19.71
CA LEU A 55 6.34 -5.21 20.95
C LEU A 55 7.86 -5.29 20.80
N GLU A 56 8.39 -6.38 20.24
CA GLU A 56 9.82 -6.61 20.06
C GLU A 56 10.29 -6.45 18.60
N LYS A 57 9.50 -5.80 17.75
CA LYS A 57 9.80 -5.65 16.31
C LYS A 57 10.36 -4.27 15.98
N THR A 58 11.24 -4.21 14.99
CA THR A 58 11.66 -2.95 14.36
C THR A 58 10.60 -2.47 13.34
N PRO A 59 10.55 -1.17 13.00
CA PRO A 59 9.61 -0.67 11.97
C PRO A 59 9.73 -1.41 10.64
N ARG A 60 10.95 -1.77 10.24
CA ARG A 60 11.21 -2.51 9.00
C ARG A 60 10.60 -3.91 9.03
N GLU A 61 10.68 -4.59 10.18
CA GLU A 61 10.08 -5.92 10.35
C GLU A 61 8.56 -5.85 10.33
N ILE A 62 7.97 -4.84 10.97
CA ILE A 62 6.51 -4.62 10.94
C ILE A 62 6.05 -4.40 9.49
N ASN A 63 6.70 -3.50 8.75
CA ASN A 63 6.34 -3.21 7.35
C ASN A 63 6.51 -4.43 6.44
N ARG A 64 7.57 -5.23 6.67
CA ARG A 64 7.79 -6.48 5.94
C ARG A 64 6.67 -7.49 6.23
N GLU A 65 6.29 -7.64 7.49
CA GLU A 65 5.24 -8.58 7.89
C GLU A 65 3.85 -8.17 7.36
N ILE A 66 3.53 -6.86 7.35
CA ILE A 66 2.32 -6.35 6.68
C ILE A 66 2.32 -6.78 5.19
N ARG A 67 3.46 -6.65 4.50
CA ARG A 67 3.60 -7.08 3.11
C ARG A 67 3.42 -8.59 2.95
N GLU A 68 4.05 -9.38 3.81
CA GLU A 68 3.94 -10.85 3.80
C GLU A 68 2.50 -11.33 4.04
N LEU A 69 1.72 -10.61 4.87
CA LEU A 69 0.30 -10.91 5.06
C LEU A 69 -0.54 -10.55 3.83
N MET A 70 -0.26 -9.41 3.18
CA MET A 70 -0.91 -9.07 1.91
C MET A 70 -0.59 -10.10 0.81
N GLU A 71 0.66 -10.57 0.73
CA GLU A 71 1.07 -11.65 -0.19
C GLU A 71 0.30 -12.96 0.04
N LYS A 72 -0.19 -13.19 1.27
CA LYS A 72 -1.04 -14.33 1.64
C LYS A 72 -2.54 -14.06 1.39
N GLY A 73 -2.89 -12.91 0.84
CA GLY A 73 -4.27 -12.52 0.54
C GLY A 73 -5.06 -12.03 1.76
N ILE A 74 -4.39 -11.59 2.82
CA ILE A 74 -5.04 -11.04 4.03
C ILE A 74 -5.25 -9.53 3.81
N GLY A 75 -6.51 -9.10 3.88
CA GLY A 75 -6.91 -7.72 3.62
C GLY A 75 -7.36 -6.94 4.86
N ASP A 76 -7.33 -7.53 6.05
CA ASP A 76 -7.58 -6.81 7.31
C ASP A 76 -6.46 -7.10 8.31
N ILE A 77 -5.60 -6.12 8.57
CA ILE A 77 -4.39 -6.29 9.38
C ILE A 77 -4.46 -5.38 10.58
N THR A 78 -4.29 -5.94 11.78
CA THR A 78 -4.15 -5.17 13.02
C THR A 78 -2.70 -5.24 13.52
N VAL A 79 -2.09 -4.10 13.81
CA VAL A 79 -0.76 -4.01 14.41
C VAL A 79 -0.91 -3.59 15.88
N ASP A 80 -0.55 -4.52 16.76
CA ASP A 80 -0.57 -4.36 18.20
C ASP A 80 0.77 -3.91 18.75
N ASN A 81 0.76 -3.13 19.83
CA ASN A 81 1.97 -2.61 20.49
C ASN A 81 2.96 -1.88 19.54
N PRO A 82 2.52 -0.96 18.65
CA PRO A 82 3.44 -0.25 17.76
C PRO A 82 4.41 0.69 18.50
N MET A 83 4.13 1.03 19.77
CA MET A 83 4.99 1.82 20.68
C MET A 83 5.47 3.16 20.11
N SER A 84 4.59 3.93 19.44
CA SER A 84 4.93 5.24 18.89
C SER A 84 6.15 5.22 17.95
N ARG A 85 6.44 4.07 17.33
CA ARG A 85 7.56 3.93 16.41
C ARG A 85 7.33 4.77 15.15
N HIS A 86 8.43 5.29 14.60
CA HIS A 86 8.43 6.09 13.39
C HIS A 86 8.44 5.18 12.15
N GLY A 87 7.84 5.65 11.05
CA GLY A 87 7.91 4.97 9.76
C GLY A 87 7.27 3.58 9.73
N VAL A 88 6.20 3.37 10.50
CA VAL A 88 5.41 2.14 10.49
C VAL A 88 4.20 2.31 9.56
N GLY A 89 3.84 1.27 8.81
CA GLY A 89 2.73 1.29 7.86
C GLY A 89 3.03 2.09 6.59
N VAL A 90 4.31 2.38 6.29
CA VAL A 90 4.70 3.23 5.15
C VAL A 90 4.81 2.44 3.84
N GLY A 91 4.62 3.13 2.71
CA GLY A 91 4.90 2.55 1.39
C GLY A 91 3.90 1.48 0.95
N ILE A 92 2.65 1.59 1.41
CA ILE A 92 1.58 0.63 1.12
C ILE A 92 0.72 1.17 -0.03
N LEU A 93 0.85 0.55 -1.20
CA LEU A 93 0.12 0.90 -2.43
C LEU A 93 -0.98 -0.13 -2.76
N ASN A 94 -1.54 -0.73 -1.72
CA ASN A 94 -2.53 -1.80 -1.79
C ASN A 94 -3.80 -1.34 -1.07
N ARG A 95 -4.97 -1.71 -1.59
CA ARG A 95 -6.23 -1.55 -0.84
C ARG A 95 -6.34 -2.65 0.19
N LEU A 96 -6.49 -2.28 1.46
CA LEU A 96 -6.72 -3.17 2.60
C LEU A 96 -7.25 -2.34 3.78
N ASN A 97 -7.63 -3.00 4.86
CA ASN A 97 -7.87 -2.38 6.16
C ASN A 97 -6.62 -2.55 7.02
N LEU A 98 -6.13 -1.45 7.60
CA LEU A 98 -4.96 -1.44 8.47
C LEU A 98 -5.29 -0.70 9.77
N THR A 99 -5.29 -1.44 10.87
CA THR A 99 -5.59 -0.91 12.20
C THR A 99 -4.34 -0.90 13.08
N PHE A 100 -4.09 0.20 13.78
CA PHE A 100 -3.06 0.30 14.82
C PHE A 100 -3.74 0.46 16.18
N SER A 101 -3.47 -0.45 17.11
CA SER A 101 -4.15 -0.45 18.42
C SER A 101 -3.60 0.56 19.43
N ASP A 102 -2.45 1.16 19.13
CA ASP A 102 -1.84 2.24 19.90
C ASP A 102 -1.27 3.34 18.98
N SER A 103 -0.50 4.25 19.56
CA SER A 103 0.05 5.45 18.97
C SER A 103 1.15 5.13 17.96
N LEU A 104 1.26 5.97 16.93
CA LEU A 104 2.35 5.94 15.95
C LEU A 104 3.19 7.20 16.08
N GLY A 105 4.47 7.08 15.77
CA GLY A 105 5.36 8.22 15.70
C GLY A 105 5.35 8.88 14.32
N TYR A 106 6.34 9.73 14.06
CA TYR A 106 6.46 10.46 12.80
C TYR A 106 6.49 9.54 11.58
N PHE A 107 5.91 10.01 10.48
CA PHE A 107 5.79 9.27 9.22
C PHE A 107 5.01 7.95 9.33
N GLY A 108 4.23 7.73 10.39
CA GLY A 108 3.29 6.62 10.45
C GLY A 108 2.34 6.68 9.23
N CYS A 109 2.17 5.57 8.52
CA CYS A 109 1.35 5.48 7.31
C CYS A 109 1.63 6.56 6.24
N GLY A 110 2.89 7.00 6.11
CA GLY A 110 3.33 7.83 4.99
C GLY A 110 3.51 7.06 3.69
N LEU A 111 3.47 7.76 2.55
CA LEU A 111 3.67 7.18 1.21
C LEU A 111 2.70 6.02 0.92
N ILE A 112 1.43 6.19 1.30
CA ILE A 112 0.38 5.19 1.08
C ILE A 112 -0.58 5.64 -0.02
N ASP A 113 -1.15 4.67 -0.72
CA ASP A 113 -2.28 4.86 -1.62
C ASP A 113 -3.15 3.59 -1.64
N GLY A 114 -4.42 3.74 -1.29
CA GLY A 114 -5.37 2.63 -1.20
C GLY A 114 -5.80 2.12 0.19
N PRO A 115 -4.94 2.02 1.23
CA PRO A 115 -5.37 1.43 2.49
C PRO A 115 -6.33 2.32 3.27
N ASN A 116 -7.35 1.71 3.88
CA ASN A 116 -8.15 2.35 4.92
C ASN A 116 -7.44 2.20 6.26
N VAL A 117 -6.92 3.29 6.80
CA VAL A 117 -6.11 3.28 8.03
C VAL A 117 -6.93 3.75 9.23
N HIS A 118 -6.90 2.97 10.32
CA HIS A 118 -7.47 3.36 11.60
C HIS A 118 -6.41 3.30 12.71
N ILE A 119 -6.12 4.43 13.34
CA ILE A 119 -5.16 4.53 14.46
C ILE A 119 -5.94 4.85 15.72
N LYS A 120 -5.92 3.95 16.71
CA LYS A 120 -6.63 4.14 18.00
C LYS A 120 -5.90 5.08 18.95
N GLY A 121 -4.57 5.14 18.83
CA GLY A 121 -3.73 6.02 19.64
C GLY A 121 -3.56 7.43 19.04
N ARG A 122 -2.49 8.10 19.44
CA ARG A 122 -2.10 9.41 18.90
C ARG A 122 -1.11 9.24 17.75
N VAL A 123 -1.16 10.13 16.78
CA VAL A 123 -0.19 10.22 15.70
C VAL A 123 0.00 11.68 15.31
N GLY A 124 1.24 12.05 14.97
CA GLY A 124 1.57 13.37 14.45
C GLY A 124 1.73 13.31 12.93
N TRP A 125 1.13 14.28 12.23
CA TRP A 125 1.30 14.47 10.79
C TRP A 125 2.00 15.79 10.54
N SER A 126 2.94 15.81 9.59
CA SER A 126 3.38 17.05 8.95
C SER A 126 2.76 17.10 7.56
N CYS A 127 2.36 18.29 7.13
CA CYS A 127 1.84 18.54 5.79
C CYS A 127 2.87 19.39 5.06
N ALA A 128 3.32 18.93 3.87
CA ALA A 128 4.31 19.60 3.02
C ALA A 128 5.76 19.65 3.56
N GLU A 129 6.30 18.50 3.98
CA GLU A 129 7.76 18.28 4.15
C GLU A 129 8.36 17.50 2.98
#